data_AF-A0A9E3TW01-F1
#
_entry.id   AF-A0A9E3TW01-F1
#
_cell.length_a   1.000
_cell.length_b   1.000
_cell.length_c   1.000
_cell.angle_alpha   90.00
_cell.angle_beta   90.00
_cell.angle_gamma   90.00
#
_symmetry.space_group_name_H-M   'P 1'
#
loop_
_entity.id
_entity.type
_entity.pdbx_description
1 polymer ?
#
loop_
_entity_poly.entity_id
_entity_poly.type
_entity_poly.pdbx_seq_one_letter_code
_entity_poly.pdbx_strand_id
1 'polypeptide(L)'
;DHQTGIKYIRKQVFEGTATVASDLGTNVLPYRLMSIHGVGRILAMTMLYEIHNIRRFAKVGDFLSYARLVKGTNSSAGKQYKPTGSKIGNPHLKWAFSEAITLLKRESPDAKAFAERIEKQHNKARANTLLAVKLGRAVYWMLTRKTAFDSSIFAK
;
A
#
# COMPACT_ATOMS: atom_id res chain seq x y z
N ASP A 1 -30.33 -1.76 2.94
CA ASP A 1 -29.53 -0.91 3.85
C ASP A 1 -28.04 -1.03 3.50
N HIS A 2 -27.39 0.09 3.24
CA HIS A 2 -26.00 0.18 2.77
C HIS A 2 -24.99 -0.39 3.78
N GLN A 3 -25.31 -0.37 5.07
CA GLN A 3 -24.44 -0.91 6.12
C GLN A 3 -24.44 -2.45 6.16
N THR A 4 -25.56 -3.09 5.80
CA THR A 4 -25.69 -4.56 5.79
C THR A 4 -24.85 -5.18 4.67
N GLY A 5 -24.78 -4.55 3.50
CA GLY A 5 -23.94 -4.99 2.39
C GLY A 5 -22.44 -4.95 2.71
N ILE A 6 -21.97 -3.88 3.37
CA ILE A 6 -20.57 -3.76 3.81
C ILE A 6 -20.22 -4.82 4.87
N LYS A 7 -21.12 -5.09 5.81
CA LYS A 7 -20.95 -6.16 6.81
C LYS A 7 -20.88 -7.53 6.16
N TYR A 8 -21.73 -7.79 5.16
CA TYR A 8 -21.75 -9.05 4.44
C TYR A 8 -20.47 -9.27 3.63
N ILE A 9 -20.00 -8.26 2.90
CA ILE A 9 -18.73 -8.33 2.16
C ILE A 9 -17.55 -8.52 3.12
N ARG A 10 -17.52 -7.82 4.27
CA ARG A 10 -16.49 -8.04 5.29
C ARG A 10 -16.51 -9.46 5.86
N LYS A 11 -17.69 -10.03 6.08
CA LYS A 11 -17.86 -11.40 6.59
C LYS A 11 -17.38 -12.43 5.57
N GLN A 12 -17.76 -12.29 4.31
CA GLN A 12 -17.32 -13.15 3.20
C GLN A 12 -15.80 -13.09 2.98
N VAL A 13 -15.21 -11.88 3.07
CA VAL A 13 -13.75 -11.71 3.02
C VAL A 13 -13.07 -12.40 4.21
N PHE A 14 -13.64 -12.31 5.41
CA PHE A 14 -13.09 -12.94 6.60
C PHE A 14 -13.14 -14.48 6.53
N GLU A 15 -14.27 -15.05 6.12
CA GLU A 15 -14.43 -16.51 5.95
C GLU A 15 -13.48 -17.07 4.88
N GLY A 16 -13.29 -16.35 3.76
CA GLY A 16 -12.29 -16.71 2.75
C GLY A 16 -10.85 -16.67 3.27
N THR A 17 -10.50 -15.72 4.15
CA THR A 17 -9.14 -15.60 4.71
C THR A 17 -8.76 -16.75 5.66
N ALA A 18 -9.74 -17.44 6.24
CA ALA A 18 -9.51 -18.58 7.13
C ALA A 18 -9.12 -19.85 6.36
N THR A 19 -9.57 -20.00 5.10
CA THR A 19 -9.27 -21.17 4.26
C THR A 19 -7.89 -21.03 3.59
N VAL A 20 -7.55 -19.82 3.17
CA VAL A 20 -6.23 -19.49 2.59
C VAL A 20 -5.09 -19.60 3.63
N ALA A 21 -5.43 -19.45 4.91
CA ALA A 21 -4.52 -19.58 6.04
C ALA A 21 -3.79 -20.93 6.12
N SER A 22 -4.54 -22.00 5.87
CA SER A 22 -4.12 -23.39 6.06
C SER A 22 -3.34 -23.92 4.86
N ASP A 23 -3.57 -23.36 3.67
CA ASP A 23 -2.97 -23.81 2.41
C ASP A 23 -1.56 -23.22 2.17
N LEU A 24 -1.24 -22.11 2.85
CA LEU A 24 0.04 -21.42 2.74
C LEU A 24 1.08 -21.99 3.72
N GLY A 25 1.40 -23.29 3.58
CA GLY A 25 2.51 -23.93 4.28
C GLY A 25 3.80 -23.10 4.21
N THR A 26 4.37 -22.76 5.37
CA THR A 26 5.72 -22.20 5.53
C THR A 26 6.03 -20.88 4.78
N ASN A 27 5.06 -19.98 4.62
CA ASN A 27 5.29 -18.74 3.87
C ASN A 27 5.83 -17.60 4.76
N VAL A 28 7.13 -17.34 4.66
CA VAL A 28 7.86 -16.24 5.33
C VAL A 28 7.51 -14.83 4.80
N LEU A 29 6.73 -14.74 3.72
CA LEU A 29 6.42 -13.49 3.01
C LEU A 29 5.30 -12.67 3.69
N PRO A 30 4.15 -13.24 4.08
CA PRO A 30 3.13 -12.58 4.90
C PRO A 30 3.70 -11.91 6.16
N TYR A 31 4.51 -12.64 6.92
CA TYR A 31 5.10 -12.16 8.19
C TYR A 31 5.99 -10.94 7.97
N ARG A 32 6.64 -10.85 6.80
CA ARG A 32 7.50 -9.72 6.45
C ARG A 32 6.68 -8.45 6.22
N LEU A 33 5.52 -8.53 5.58
CA LEU A 33 4.60 -7.39 5.44
C LEU A 33 3.94 -7.01 6.77
N MET A 34 3.62 -8.00 7.61
CA MET A 34 3.05 -7.76 8.95
C MET A 34 4.02 -7.11 9.93
N SER A 35 5.33 -7.03 9.60
CA SER A 35 6.29 -6.25 10.40
C SER A 35 6.09 -4.73 10.26
N ILE A 36 5.29 -4.29 9.28
CA ILE A 36 4.88 -2.90 9.14
C ILE A 36 3.76 -2.61 10.15
N HIS A 37 4.00 -1.68 11.05
CA HIS A 37 2.98 -1.16 11.97
C HIS A 37 1.74 -0.70 11.19
N GLY A 38 0.56 -1.19 11.57
CA GLY A 38 -0.69 -0.97 10.85
C GLY A 38 -0.97 -1.88 9.65
N VAL A 39 -0.11 -2.85 9.31
CA VAL A 39 -0.41 -3.89 8.29
C VAL A 39 -0.79 -5.20 8.98
N GLY A 40 -2.10 -5.40 9.15
CA GLY A 40 -2.65 -6.66 9.63
C GLY A 40 -2.66 -7.76 8.56
N ARG A 41 -3.01 -8.98 8.98
CA ARG A 41 -3.08 -10.17 8.13
C ARG A 41 -3.87 -9.95 6.83
N ILE A 42 -5.03 -9.30 6.91
CA ILE A 42 -5.89 -9.05 5.73
C ILE A 42 -5.16 -8.17 4.72
N LEU A 43 -4.57 -7.06 5.17
CA LEU A 43 -3.83 -6.15 4.30
C LEU A 43 -2.58 -6.81 3.72
N ALA A 44 -1.83 -7.57 4.53
CA ALA A 44 -0.68 -8.33 4.08
C ALA A 44 -1.06 -9.35 2.99
N MET A 45 -2.17 -10.07 3.17
CA MET A 45 -2.69 -11.00 2.18
C MET A 45 -3.12 -10.29 0.91
N THR A 46 -3.93 -9.22 1.00
CA THR A 46 -4.33 -8.43 -0.17
C THR A 46 -3.10 -7.94 -0.93
N MET A 47 -2.10 -7.38 -0.25
CA MET A 47 -0.88 -6.92 -0.90
C MET A 47 -0.13 -8.07 -1.58
N LEU A 48 0.04 -9.21 -0.91
CA LEU A 48 0.74 -10.37 -1.47
C LEU A 48 0.03 -10.92 -2.71
N TYR A 49 -1.29 -11.11 -2.62
CA TYR A 49 -2.11 -11.61 -3.73
C TYR A 49 -2.20 -10.63 -4.88
N GLU A 50 -2.20 -9.32 -4.65
CA GLU A 50 -2.27 -8.37 -5.77
C GLU A 50 -0.89 -8.15 -6.41
N ILE A 51 0.19 -8.28 -5.64
CA ILE A 51 1.57 -8.15 -6.13
C ILE A 51 2.03 -9.42 -6.85
N HIS A 52 1.68 -10.59 -6.32
CA HIS A 52 2.20 -11.92 -6.66
C HIS A 52 3.73 -12.02 -6.55
N ASN A 53 4.45 -11.48 -7.55
CA ASN A 53 5.90 -11.47 -7.60
C ASN A 53 6.40 -10.05 -7.85
N ILE A 54 7.10 -9.46 -6.87
CA ILE A 54 7.60 -8.09 -6.94
C ILE A 54 8.57 -7.88 -8.12
N ARG A 55 9.26 -8.93 -8.59
CA ARG A 55 10.21 -8.86 -9.71
C ARG A 55 9.55 -8.54 -11.05
N ARG A 56 8.22 -8.63 -11.15
CA ARG A 56 7.49 -8.17 -12.34
C ARG A 56 7.61 -6.66 -12.57
N PHE A 57 7.99 -5.90 -11.53
CA PHE A 57 8.21 -4.47 -11.58
C PHE A 57 9.70 -4.17 -11.58
N ALA A 58 10.24 -3.81 -12.76
CA ALA A 58 11.66 -3.53 -12.93
C ALA A 58 12.11 -2.30 -12.11
N LYS A 59 11.23 -1.30 -11.97
CA LYS A 59 11.50 -0.10 -11.18
C LYS A 59 10.44 0.10 -10.12
N VAL A 60 10.83 0.76 -9.02
CA VAL A 60 9.88 1.17 -7.95
C VAL A 60 8.75 2.06 -8.49
N GLY A 61 9.03 2.88 -9.51
CA GLY A 61 8.02 3.71 -10.16
C GLY A 61 6.90 2.90 -10.80
N ASP A 62 7.23 1.77 -11.43
CA ASP A 62 6.26 0.88 -12.08
C ASP A 62 5.33 0.27 -11.04
N PHE A 63 5.88 -0.15 -9.89
CA PHE A 63 5.11 -0.66 -8.76
C PHE A 63 4.19 0.41 -8.17
N LEU A 64 4.70 1.61 -7.91
CA LEU A 64 3.90 2.71 -7.36
C LEU A 64 2.77 3.14 -8.32
N SER A 65 3.04 3.12 -9.63
CA SER A 65 2.04 3.39 -10.66
C SER A 65 0.97 2.28 -10.67
N TYR A 66 1.39 1.02 -10.62
CA TYR A 66 0.48 -0.13 -10.51
C TYR A 66 -0.39 -0.05 -9.26
N ALA A 67 0.16 0.32 -8.11
CA ALA A 67 -0.59 0.51 -6.86
C ALA A 67 -1.44 1.80 -6.80
N ARG A 68 -1.49 2.59 -7.90
CA ARG A 68 -2.18 3.89 -8.00
C ARG A 68 -1.73 4.93 -6.97
N LEU A 69 -0.47 4.88 -6.54
CA LEU A 69 0.09 5.79 -5.53
C LEU A 69 0.69 7.06 -6.13
N VAL A 70 1.06 7.02 -7.41
CA VAL A 70 1.61 8.17 -8.13
C VAL A 70 0.72 8.52 -9.31
N LYS A 71 0.75 9.81 -9.71
CA LYS A 71 0.09 10.24 -10.96
C LYS A 71 0.97 9.80 -12.13
N GLY A 72 0.34 9.20 -13.14
CA GLY A 72 0.98 9.00 -14.43
C GLY A 72 1.28 10.34 -15.11
N THR A 73 2.25 10.34 -16.01
CA THR A 73 2.55 11.45 -16.90
C THR A 73 2.23 11.01 -18.32
N ASN A 74 1.38 11.75 -19.01
CA ASN A 74 1.13 11.52 -20.43
C ASN A 74 2.05 12.44 -21.22
N SER A 75 3.05 11.88 -21.88
CA SER A 75 3.90 12.63 -22.79
C SER A 75 3.91 11.99 -24.17
N SER A 76 3.61 12.75 -25.22
CA SER A 76 3.81 12.34 -26.61
C SER A 76 4.61 13.40 -27.34
N ALA A 77 5.55 12.98 -28.19
CA ALA A 77 6.43 13.87 -28.97
C ALA A 77 7.04 15.04 -28.15
N GLY A 78 7.49 14.76 -26.92
CA GLY A 78 8.10 15.76 -26.03
C GLY A 78 7.12 16.73 -25.36
N LYS A 79 5.83 16.72 -25.70
CA LYS A 79 4.80 17.54 -25.04
C LYS A 79 4.19 16.80 -23.86
N GLN A 80 4.06 17.49 -22.73
CA GLN A 80 3.35 16.97 -21.56
C GLN A 80 1.86 17.30 -21.65
N TYR A 81 1.02 16.28 -21.50
CA TYR A 81 -0.43 16.38 -21.50
C TYR A 81 -0.95 16.17 -20.08
N LYS A 82 -2.22 16.58 -19.87
CA LYS A 82 -2.92 16.28 -18.62
C LYS A 82 -2.93 14.74 -18.41
N PRO A 83 -2.65 14.25 -17.20
CA PRO A 83 -2.74 12.83 -16.90
C PRO A 83 -4.15 12.31 -17.16
N THR A 84 -4.27 11.35 -18.07
CA THR A 84 -5.51 10.59 -18.32
C THR A 84 -5.39 9.23 -17.62
N GLY A 85 -6.51 8.60 -17.27
CA GLY A 85 -6.49 7.26 -16.68
C GLY A 85 -6.28 7.23 -15.16
N SER A 86 -6.92 8.15 -14.42
CA SER A 86 -6.90 8.16 -12.93
C SER A 86 -7.42 6.87 -12.28
N LYS A 87 -8.08 6.01 -13.05
CA LYS A 87 -8.59 4.68 -12.67
C LYS A 87 -7.71 3.51 -13.16
N ILE A 88 -6.59 3.76 -13.82
CA ILE A 88 -5.66 2.71 -14.27
C ILE A 88 -4.83 2.22 -13.08
N GLY A 89 -4.49 0.93 -13.06
CA GLY A 89 -3.76 0.25 -11.99
C GLY A 89 -4.67 -0.57 -11.08
N ASN A 90 -4.15 -1.01 -9.94
CA ASN A 90 -4.79 -1.92 -9.01
C ASN A 90 -5.58 -1.18 -7.91
N PRO A 91 -6.93 -1.29 -7.88
CA PRO A 91 -7.76 -0.62 -6.87
C PRO A 91 -7.61 -1.23 -5.48
N HIS A 92 -7.35 -2.54 -5.38
CA HIS A 92 -7.18 -3.24 -4.11
C HIS A 92 -5.89 -2.83 -3.41
N LEU A 93 -4.79 -2.68 -4.14
CA LEU A 93 -3.55 -2.13 -3.58
C LEU A 93 -3.73 -0.68 -3.12
N LYS A 94 -4.42 0.16 -3.91
CA LYS A 94 -4.72 1.53 -3.51
C LYS A 94 -5.49 1.58 -2.19
N TRP A 95 -6.52 0.76 -2.06
CA TRP A 95 -7.28 0.61 -0.82
C TRP A 95 -6.39 0.12 0.33
N ALA A 96 -5.61 -0.95 0.12
CA ALA A 96 -4.77 -1.55 1.15
C ALA A 96 -3.73 -0.56 1.69
N PHE A 97 -3.08 0.21 0.83
CA PHE A 97 -2.15 1.26 1.25
C PHE A 97 -2.86 2.41 1.98
N SER A 98 -4.09 2.76 1.59
CA SER A 98 -4.85 3.83 2.25
C SER A 98 -5.26 3.44 3.67
N GLU A 99 -5.61 2.17 3.89
CA GLU A 99 -5.87 1.62 5.23
C GLU A 99 -4.58 1.53 6.05
N ALA A 100 -3.51 1.00 5.46
CA ALA A 100 -2.22 0.81 6.12
C ALA A 100 -1.64 2.14 6.65
N ILE A 101 -1.67 3.22 5.85
CA ILE A 101 -1.17 4.52 6.32
C ILE A 101 -1.98 5.10 7.49
N THR A 102 -3.28 4.79 7.55
CA THR A 102 -4.16 5.32 8.59
C THR A 102 -3.79 4.71 9.94
N LEU A 103 -3.55 3.40 9.96
CA LEU A 103 -3.07 2.68 11.13
C LEU A 103 -1.60 3.02 11.45
N LEU A 104 -0.75 3.13 10.44
CA LEU A 104 0.65 3.51 10.62
C LEU A 104 0.80 4.90 11.29
N LYS A 105 -0.02 5.89 10.91
CA LYS A 105 -0.03 7.21 11.59
C LYS A 105 -0.42 7.14 13.06
N ARG A 106 -1.20 6.12 13.46
CA ARG A 106 -1.63 5.94 14.85
C ARG A 106 -0.53 5.29 15.69
N GLU A 107 0.23 4.37 15.09
CA GLU A 107 1.21 3.55 15.80
C GLU A 107 2.64 4.10 15.73
N SER A 108 2.97 4.91 14.71
CA SER A 108 4.31 5.48 14.51
C SER A 108 4.29 7.01 14.67
N PRO A 109 4.94 7.56 15.72
CA PRO A 109 5.13 9.00 15.89
C PRO A 109 5.82 9.65 14.69
N ASP A 110 6.79 8.98 14.07
CA ASP A 110 7.53 9.50 12.92
C ASP A 110 6.64 9.62 11.67
N ALA A 111 5.81 8.60 11.41
CA ALA A 111 4.85 8.64 10.31
C ALA A 111 3.81 9.75 10.50
N LYS A 112 3.37 9.95 11.76
CA LYS A 112 2.47 11.03 12.14
C LYS A 112 3.12 12.40 11.92
N ALA A 113 4.33 12.61 12.44
CA ALA A 113 5.08 13.86 12.28
C ALA A 113 5.37 14.18 10.80
N PHE A 114 5.72 13.17 9.99
CA PHE A 114 5.87 13.34 8.55
C PHE A 114 4.58 13.83 7.91
N ALA A 115 3.45 13.19 8.21
CA ALA A 115 2.16 13.60 7.65
C ALA A 115 1.80 15.02 8.10
N GLU A 116 1.87 15.33 9.40
CA GLU A 116 1.56 16.65 9.96
C GLU A 116 2.40 17.77 9.34
N ARG A 117 3.69 17.53 9.09
CA ARG A 117 4.57 18.50 8.40
C ARG A 117 4.06 18.83 7.00
N ILE A 118 3.62 17.82 6.24
CA ILE A 118 3.05 18.02 4.90
C ILE A 118 1.65 18.64 4.99
N GLU A 119 0.85 18.27 6.00
CA GLU A 119 -0.48 18.86 6.24
C GLU A 119 -0.37 20.37 6.50
N LYS A 120 0.64 20.82 7.24
CA LYS A 120 0.91 22.25 7.48
C LYS A 120 1.24 23.04 6.21
N GLN A 121 1.93 22.42 5.25
CA GLN A 121 2.33 23.07 4.00
C GLN A 121 1.25 22.96 2.91
N HIS A 122 0.41 21.94 2.99
CA HIS A 122 -0.56 21.59 1.97
C HIS A 122 -1.90 21.20 2.61
N ASN A 123 -2.38 19.98 2.37
CA ASN A 123 -3.64 19.48 2.89
C ASN A 123 -3.53 18.00 3.27
N LYS A 124 -4.50 17.52 4.05
CA LYS A 124 -4.57 16.13 4.54
C LYS A 124 -4.53 15.09 3.43
N ALA A 125 -5.22 15.34 2.31
CA ALA A 125 -5.22 14.41 1.18
C ALA A 125 -3.82 14.28 0.56
N ARG A 126 -3.08 15.39 0.43
CA ARG A 126 -1.72 15.42 -0.09
C ARG A 126 -0.74 14.72 0.85
N ALA A 127 -0.87 14.94 2.16
CA ALA A 127 -0.05 14.27 3.16
C ALA A 127 -0.25 12.75 3.14
N ASN A 128 -1.50 12.29 3.14
CA ASN A 128 -1.81 10.86 3.04
C ASN A 128 -1.27 10.24 1.74
N THR A 129 -1.38 10.97 0.61
CA THR A 129 -0.82 10.50 -0.67
C THR A 129 0.69 10.33 -0.60
N LEU A 130 1.42 11.32 -0.05
CA LEU A 130 2.87 11.25 0.05
C LEU A 130 3.33 10.18 1.05
N LEU A 131 2.60 10.00 2.16
CA LEU A 131 2.87 8.94 3.11
C LEU A 131 2.65 7.55 2.49
N ALA A 132 1.58 7.37 1.71
CA ALA A 132 1.32 6.13 0.99
C ALA A 132 2.42 5.82 -0.03
N VAL A 133 2.90 6.85 -0.75
CA VAL A 133 4.05 6.70 -1.67
C VAL A 133 5.32 6.31 -0.90
N LYS A 134 5.60 6.92 0.26
CA LYS A 134 6.75 6.57 1.11
C LYS A 134 6.66 5.10 1.56
N LEU A 135 5.48 4.68 2.00
CA LEU A 135 5.21 3.30 2.41
C LEU A 135 5.32 2.30 1.23
N GLY A 136 4.78 2.64 0.06
CA GLY A 136 4.90 1.82 -1.14
C GLY A 136 6.36 1.60 -1.57
N ARG A 137 7.22 2.63 -1.45
CA ARG A 137 8.67 2.47 -1.70
C ARG A 137 9.31 1.51 -0.71
N ALA A 138 8.97 1.63 0.57
CA ALA A 138 9.48 0.72 1.60
C ALA A 138 9.07 -0.73 1.32
N VAL A 139 7.79 -0.98 1.01
CA VAL A 139 7.27 -2.31 0.64
C VAL A 139 8.00 -2.90 -0.57
N TYR A 140 8.22 -2.10 -1.62
CA TYR A 140 8.95 -2.55 -2.82
C TYR A 140 10.35 -3.06 -2.47
N TRP A 141 11.11 -2.29 -1.70
CA TRP A 141 12.48 -2.66 -1.32
C TRP A 141 12.52 -3.79 -0.31
N MET A 142 11.60 -3.85 0.66
CA MET A 142 11.46 -4.97 1.59
C MET A 142 11.23 -6.29 0.86
N LEU A 143 10.30 -6.32 -0.09
CA LEU A 143 9.98 -7.52 -0.86
C LEU A 143 11.13 -7.90 -1.80
N THR A 144 11.78 -6.92 -2.43
CA THR A 144 12.91 -7.17 -3.33
C THR A 144 14.12 -7.72 -2.58
N ARG A 145 14.44 -7.17 -1.41
CA ARG A 145 15.60 -7.55 -0.59
C ARG A 145 15.31 -8.67 0.40
N LYS A 146 14.05 -9.10 0.51
CA LYS A 146 13.58 -10.04 1.52
C LYS A 146 13.99 -9.61 2.94
N THR A 147 13.77 -8.35 3.28
CA THR A 147 14.05 -7.79 4.63
C THR A 147 12.76 -7.40 5.36
N ALA A 148 12.77 -7.45 6.69
CA ALA A 148 11.67 -6.92 7.50
C ALA A 148 11.59 -5.39 7.41
N PHE A 149 10.47 -4.82 7.85
CA PHE A 149 10.29 -3.38 7.93
C PHE A 149 11.20 -2.80 9.01
N ASP A 150 11.89 -1.74 8.64
CA ASP A 150 12.76 -0.99 9.54
C ASP A 150 12.20 0.43 9.69
N SER A 151 11.68 0.73 10.88
CA SER A 151 11.11 2.04 11.21
C SER A 151 12.16 3.14 11.17
N SER A 152 13.44 2.85 11.45
CA SER A 152 14.51 3.84 11.49
C SER A 152 14.85 4.37 10.09
N ILE A 153 14.78 3.50 9.07
CA ILE A 153 14.94 3.87 7.66
C ILE A 153 13.71 4.62 7.17
N PHE A 154 12.52 4.24 7.66
CA PHE A 154 11.27 4.90 7.29
C PHE A 154 11.12 6.30 7.91
N ALA A 155 11.70 6.56 9.08
CA ALA A 155 11.65 7.85 9.75
C ALA A 155 12.53 8.92 9.08
N LYS A 156 13.70 8.51 8.55
CA LYS A 156 14.61 9.36 7.77
C LYS A 156 14.00 9.82 6.44
#